data_AF-A0A392UPZ0-F1
#
_entry.id   AF-A0A392UPZ0-F1
#
_cell.length_a   1.000
_cell.length_b   1.000
_cell.length_c   1.000
_cell.angle_alpha   90.00
_cell.angle_beta   90.00
_cell.angle_gamma   90.00
#
_symmetry.space_group_name_H-M   'P 1'
#
loop_
_entity.id
_entity.type
_entity.pdbx_description
1 polymer ?
#
loop_
_entity_poly.entity_id
_entity_poly.type
_entity_poly.pdbx_seq_one_letter_code
_entity_poly.pdbx_strand_id
1 'polypeptide(L)' 'MIREKMRISQSRQRSYHDKRRKDLEFQEGDHIFLRVTSTTGVGRALKSRKLT' A
#
# COMPACT_ATOMS: atom_id res chain seq x y z
N MET A 1 -10.85 -32.97 -1.91
CA MET A 1 -11.36 -31.60 -2.20
C MET A 1 -11.16 -30.57 -1.08
N ILE A 2 -11.50 -30.85 0.20
CA ILE A 2 -11.42 -29.82 1.27
C ILE A 2 -9.97 -29.41 1.60
N ARG A 3 -9.04 -30.36 1.71
CA ARG A 3 -7.63 -30.10 2.04
C ARG A 3 -6.92 -29.23 1.01
N GLU A 4 -7.26 -29.41 -0.26
CA GLU A 4 -6.70 -28.64 -1.37
C GLU A 4 -7.18 -27.18 -1.35
N LYS A 5 -8.49 -26.97 -1.17
CA LYS A 5 -9.06 -25.62 -0.97
C LYS A 5 -8.45 -24.89 0.22
N MET A 6 -8.18 -25.62 1.31
CA MET A 6 -7.53 -25.05 2.49
C MET A 6 -6.08 -24.62 2.20
N ARG A 7 -5.30 -25.45 1.48
CA ARG A 7 -3.93 -25.10 1.04
C ARG A 7 -3.90 -23.89 0.12
N ILE A 8 -4.82 -23.81 -0.84
CA ILE A 8 -4.92 -22.66 -1.76
C ILE A 8 -5.22 -21.37 -0.99
N SER A 9 -6.14 -21.42 -0.03
CA SER A 9 -6.47 -20.27 0.83
C SER A 9 -5.27 -19.81 1.66
N GLN A 10 -4.55 -20.74 2.31
CA GLN A 10 -3.36 -20.42 3.12
C GLN A 10 -2.21 -19.86 2.26
N SER A 11 -1.98 -20.42 1.07
CA SER A 11 -1.00 -19.92 0.11
C SER A 11 -1.31 -18.49 -0.34
N ARG A 12 -2.59 -18.20 -0.63
CA ARG A 12 -3.05 -16.85 -0.99
C ARG A 12 -2.85 -15.85 0.15
N GLN A 13 -3.17 -16.22 1.39
CA GLN A 13 -2.95 -15.39 2.57
C GLN A 13 -1.47 -15.08 2.78
N ARG A 14 -0.59 -16.09 2.69
CA ARG A 14 0.87 -15.90 2.79
C ARG A 14 1.41 -14.99 1.71
N SER A 15 0.96 -15.14 0.46
CA SER A 15 1.39 -14.25 -0.64
C SER A 15 1.02 -12.79 -0.39
N TYR A 16 -0.16 -12.49 0.16
CA TYR A 16 -0.53 -11.12 0.53
C TYR A 16 0.32 -10.56 1.67
N HIS A 17 0.64 -11.39 2.66
CA HIS A 17 1.49 -10.99 3.78
C HIS A 17 2.94 -10.74 3.34
N ASP A 18 3.50 -11.63 2.52
CA ASP A 18 4.89 -11.55 2.08
C ASP A 18 5.10 -10.41 1.07
N LYS A 19 4.13 -10.15 0.18
CA LYS A 19 4.18 -8.99 -0.73
C LYS A 19 4.10 -7.64 -0.01
N ARG A 20 3.57 -7.60 1.21
CA ARG A 20 3.49 -6.37 2.04
C ARG A 20 4.66 -6.21 3.01
N ARG A 21 5.59 -7.18 3.07
CA ARG A 21 6.79 -7.16 3.93
C ARG A 21 8.09 -7.19 3.14
N LYS A 22 8.04 -7.22 1.81
CA LYS A 22 9.23 -6.92 1.00
C LYS A 22 9.48 -5.42 1.07
N ASP A 23 10.70 -5.05 1.41
CA ASP A 23 11.18 -3.69 1.20
C ASP A 23 10.98 -3.37 -0.28
N LEU A 24 10.31 -2.25 -0.54
CA LEU A 24 9.99 -1.83 -1.89
C LEU A 24 11.28 -1.23 -2.46
N GLU A 25 12.07 -2.07 -3.13
CA GLU A 25 13.27 -1.66 -3.85
C GLU A 25 12.86 -1.01 -5.16
N PHE A 26 13.11 0.29 -5.30
CA PHE A 26 12.83 1.06 -6.51
C PHE A 26 14.09 1.16 -7.36
N GLN A 27 13.93 1.09 -8.68
CA GLN A 27 14.99 1.33 -9.64
C GLN A 27 14.88 2.74 -10.23
N GLU A 28 15.99 3.26 -10.76
CA GLU A 28 16.01 4.51 -11.49
C GLU A 28 15.04 4.43 -12.69
N GLY A 29 14.02 5.30 -12.73
CA GLY A 29 12.97 5.31 -13.76
C GLY A 29 11.60 4.81 -13.30
N ASP A 30 11.49 4.24 -12.09
CA ASP A 30 10.19 3.88 -11.52
C ASP A 30 9.36 5.11 -11.15
N HIS A 31 8.13 5.18 -11.67
CA HIS A 31 7.21 6.26 -11.38
C HIS A 31 6.27 5.86 -10.24
N ILE A 32 6.41 6.51 -9.08
CA ILE A 32 5.55 6.28 -7.92
C ILE A 32 4.57 7.44 -7.70
N PHE A 33 3.33 7.10 -7.34
CA PHE A 33 2.35 8.09 -6.91
C PHE A 33 2.29 8.10 -5.38
N LEU A 34 2.78 9.18 -4.77
CA LEU A 34 2.61 9.41 -3.34
C LEU A 34 1.29 10.13 -3.08
N ARG A 35 0.39 9.51 -2.30
CA ARG A 35 -0.82 10.18 -1.82
C ARG A 35 -0.49 11.07 -0.64
N VAL A 36 -0.21 12.35 -0.91
CA VAL A 36 0.03 13.36 0.14
C VAL A 36 -1.29 14.00 0.56
N THR A 37 -1.56 13.98 1.87
CA THR A 37 -2.55 14.87 2.49
C THR A 37 -1.83 16.06 3.09
N SER A 38 -2.13 17.26 2.64
CA SER A 38 -1.53 18.46 3.20
C SER A 38 -2.00 18.65 4.64
N THR A 39 -1.08 18.94 5.56
CA THR A 39 -1.37 19.16 6.99
C THR A 39 -0.81 20.53 7.39
N THR A 40 -1.59 21.33 8.12
CA THR A 40 -1.12 22.63 8.66
C THR A 40 -0.96 22.48 10.15
N GLY A 41 0.26 22.13 10.57
CA GLY A 41 0.61 21.85 11.97
C GLY A 41 0.46 20.38 12.36
N VAL A 42 0.82 20.07 13.61
CA VAL A 42 0.75 18.71 14.19
C VAL A 42 -0.70 18.23 14.19
N GLY A 43 -1.05 17.39 13.20
CA GLY A 43 -2.29 16.61 13.17
C GLY A 43 -3.53 17.26 12.55
N ARG A 44 -3.45 18.45 11.94
CA ARG A 44 -4.62 19.07 11.27
C ARG A 44 -4.53 18.96 9.75
N ALA A 45 -5.42 18.15 9.16
CA ALA A 45 -5.57 18.06 7.71
C ALA A 45 -6.05 19.39 7.13
N LEU A 46 -5.37 19.88 6.10
CA LEU A 46 -5.82 21.02 5.31
C LEU A 46 -7.04 20.61 4.49
N LYS A 47 -8.10 21.42 4.57
CA LYS A 47 -9.16 21.37 3.58
C LYS A 47 -8.57 21.90 2.27
N SER A 48 -8.62 21.12 1.20
CA SER A 48 -8.17 21.58 -0.11
C SER A 48 -8.97 22.81 -0.52
N ARG A 49 -8.28 23.93 -0.74
CA ARG A 49 -8.82 25.08 -1.45
C ARG A 49 -8.18 25.09 -2.83
N LYS A 50 -8.99 25.31 -3.87
CA LYS A 50 -8.47 25.54 -5.22
C LYS A 50 -7.61 26.80 -5.15
N LEU A 51 -6.35 26.68 -5.55
CA LEU A 51 -5.50 27.84 -5.83
C LEU A 51 -6.06 28.43 -7.13
N THR A 52 -6.67 29.60 -7.04
CA THR A 52 -7.16 30.38 -8.19
C THR A 52 -6.07 31.32 -8.64
#